data_AF-A0A6M4X2N4-F1
#
_entry.id   AF-A0A6M4X2N4-F1
#
_cell.length_a   1.000
_cell.length_b   1.000
_cell.length_c   1.000
_cell.angle_alpha   90.00
_cell.angle_beta   90.00
_cell.angle_gamma   90.00
#
_symmetry.space_group_name_H-M   'P 1'
#
loop_
_entity.id
_entity.type
_entity.pdbx_description
1 polymer ?
#
loop_
_entity_poly.entity_id
_entity_poly.type
_entity_poly.pdbx_seq_one_letter_code
_entity_poly.pdbx_strand_id
1 'polypeptide(L)'
;MPALAGRQFAGTGVLLRFALRRDRVLIPVWVAVNTLMVLSMPNTLKGLYGTPADRADLLRQLETNASLRALIGPVFDDSLGALTAWRVGVYAAALAAVTSLLVVVRHTRDEEESGRQELVASGMVGRRASLTAALLAAGVANAVLALLVTAGLAGQGAAGALAFGLGLAGVGMLFATMAAIVAQLTESARLARGLTAAALGVAFVLRAAGDSATDGGTSVLTWLSPLGWLENLRAFADERWWVLPLFAAAVVAQGALAYGLAGRRDVGMSFLPTLPGPATGRLGTASALAWRLQRGGVLGWSVGFLLAGVVYGGLTEGAADLVADNDKAREVFERMGGRSDLTDAFLASMIGMLGLIAALYVVSSVLRLHGEETSGRAEPVLANAVGRLRWAAGHLLIAFGGATLIMLLAGLGFAAGYGEEVLPILGACLVQIPAIWLVGGLAVLLYGTAPRLAPAAWGVAGAILLIGWIGPALDAPQAVLDLSPFGHLPKLPGGGMEWGPVLVLSGASAALVAAGLAALRRRDMST
;
A
#
# COMPACT_ATOMS: atom_id res chain seq x y z
N MET A 1 18.93 23.35 35.57
CA MET A 1 18.73 22.72 34.24
C MET A 1 17.41 21.95 34.02
N PRO A 2 16.67 21.38 35.00
CA PRO A 2 15.42 20.65 34.71
C PRO A 2 14.27 21.53 34.18
N ALA A 3 14.24 22.82 34.54
CA ALA A 3 13.25 23.78 34.04
C ALA A 3 13.34 24.06 32.52
N LEU A 4 14.51 23.86 31.89
CA LEU A 4 14.68 24.02 30.44
C LEU A 4 14.26 22.77 29.67
N ALA A 5 14.40 21.57 30.27
CA ALA A 5 13.94 20.32 29.67
C ALA A 5 12.41 20.26 29.57
N GLY A 6 11.69 20.71 30.59
CA GLY A 6 10.22 20.81 30.58
C GLY A 6 9.68 21.74 29.48
N ARG A 7 10.45 22.78 29.09
CA ARG A 7 10.07 23.70 28.01
C ARG A 7 10.19 23.09 26.61
N GLN A 8 11.04 22.08 26.40
CA GLN A 8 11.21 21.45 25.08
C GLN A 8 10.03 20.56 24.66
N PHE A 9 9.26 20.06 25.63
CA PHE A 9 8.08 19.22 25.44
C PHE A 9 6.78 19.94 25.82
N ALA A 10 6.84 21.26 26.04
CA ALA A 10 5.64 22.06 26.31
C ALA A 10 4.64 21.91 25.16
N GLY A 11 3.37 21.66 25.48
CA GLY A 11 2.31 21.51 24.48
C GLY A 11 2.14 20.10 23.88
N THR A 12 3.01 19.12 24.18
CA THR A 12 2.91 17.75 23.61
C THR A 12 1.54 17.11 23.86
N GLY A 13 0.97 17.23 25.07
CA GLY A 13 -0.33 16.63 25.38
C GLY A 13 -1.49 17.25 24.60
N VAL A 14 -1.44 18.56 24.33
CA VAL A 14 -2.44 19.26 23.51
C VAL A 14 -2.33 18.83 22.06
N LEU A 15 -1.10 18.77 21.53
CA LEU A 15 -0.83 18.32 20.17
C LEU A 15 -1.19 16.85 19.96
N LEU A 16 -0.93 15.97 20.93
CA LEU A 16 -1.35 14.57 20.88
C LEU A 16 -2.87 14.46 20.82
N ARG A 17 -3.58 15.18 21.70
CA ARG A 17 -5.06 15.19 21.69
C ARG A 17 -5.60 15.72 20.35
N PHE A 18 -4.97 16.76 19.80
CA PHE A 18 -5.32 17.28 18.49
C PHE A 18 -5.08 16.25 17.38
N ALA A 19 -3.92 15.59 17.37
CA ALA A 19 -3.58 14.55 16.41
C ALA A 19 -4.59 13.39 16.43
N LEU A 20 -4.91 12.87 17.62
CA LEU A 20 -5.91 11.81 17.80
C LEU A 20 -7.32 12.24 17.39
N ARG A 21 -7.70 13.50 17.63
CA ARG A 21 -9.00 14.03 17.16
C ARG A 21 -9.05 14.18 15.65
N ARG A 22 -7.96 14.65 15.05
CA ARG A 22 -7.84 14.81 13.60
C ARG A 22 -7.85 13.48 12.87
N ASP A 23 -7.28 12.44 13.49
CA ASP A 23 -7.20 11.10 12.93
C ASP A 23 -8.21 10.12 13.54
N ARG A 24 -9.31 10.64 14.10
CA ARG A 24 -10.41 9.86 14.72
C ARG A 24 -11.10 8.87 13.78
N VAL A 25 -10.90 9.01 12.46
CA VAL A 25 -11.38 8.05 11.46
C VAL A 25 -10.22 7.21 10.96
N LEU A 26 -9.12 7.85 10.58
CA LEU A 26 -7.96 7.18 9.98
C LEU A 26 -7.37 6.12 10.91
N ILE A 27 -7.02 6.46 12.15
CA ILE A 27 -6.39 5.51 13.08
C ILE A 27 -7.33 4.34 13.39
N PRO A 28 -8.59 4.56 13.83
CA PRO A 28 -9.49 3.44 14.13
C PRO A 28 -9.80 2.55 12.92
N VAL A 29 -9.96 3.11 11.72
CA VAL A 29 -10.20 2.31 10.51
C VAL A 29 -9.00 1.42 10.20
N TRP A 30 -7.77 1.96 10.22
CA TRP A 30 -6.57 1.16 9.97
C TRP A 30 -6.36 0.07 11.03
N VAL A 31 -6.56 0.41 12.31
CA VAL A 31 -6.48 -0.55 13.40
C VAL A 31 -7.55 -1.64 13.26
N ALA A 32 -8.79 -1.27 12.91
CA ALA A 32 -9.88 -2.21 12.70
C ALA A 32 -9.63 -3.13 11.50
N VAL A 33 -9.18 -2.60 10.37
CA VAL A 33 -8.81 -3.39 9.18
C VAL A 33 -7.70 -4.38 9.51
N ASN A 34 -6.64 -3.93 10.18
CA ASN A 34 -5.52 -4.79 10.55
C ASN A 34 -5.93 -5.87 11.56
N THR A 35 -6.68 -5.48 12.60
CA THR A 35 -7.21 -6.41 13.60
C THR A 35 -8.15 -7.44 12.95
N LEU A 36 -9.09 -7.02 12.11
CA LEU A 36 -10.02 -7.92 11.44
C LEU A 36 -9.30 -8.89 10.49
N MET A 37 -8.29 -8.40 9.77
CA MET A 37 -7.43 -9.23 8.93
C MET A 37 -6.75 -10.33 9.74
N VAL A 38 -6.23 -10.01 10.94
CA VAL A 38 -5.62 -11.01 11.83
C VAL A 38 -6.66 -11.96 12.43
N LEU A 39 -7.73 -11.43 13.00
CA LEU A 39 -8.72 -12.21 13.77
C LEU A 39 -9.65 -13.06 12.90
N SER A 40 -9.74 -12.78 11.59
CA SER A 40 -10.47 -13.63 10.64
C SER A 40 -9.72 -14.92 10.27
N MET A 41 -8.40 -14.97 10.48
CA MET A 41 -7.57 -16.11 10.03
C MET A 41 -7.80 -17.41 10.81
N PRO A 42 -7.90 -17.45 12.15
CA PRO A 42 -8.04 -18.72 12.87
C PRO A 42 -9.25 -19.54 12.41
N ASN A 43 -10.40 -18.89 12.19
CA ASN A 43 -11.61 -19.57 11.71
C ASN A 43 -11.48 -20.01 10.24
N THR A 44 -10.86 -19.18 9.41
CA THR A 44 -10.60 -19.50 8.00
C THR A 44 -9.68 -20.72 7.90
N LEU A 45 -8.59 -20.73 8.66
CA LEU A 45 -7.63 -21.83 8.73
C LEU A 45 -8.25 -23.09 9.34
N LYS A 46 -9.12 -22.96 10.36
CA LYS A 46 -9.86 -24.10 10.90
C LYS A 46 -10.83 -24.70 9.88
N GLY A 47 -11.44 -23.88 9.01
CA GLY A 47 -12.32 -24.34 7.94
C GLY A 47 -11.59 -25.04 6.80
N LEU A 48 -10.33 -24.66 6.53
CA LEU A 48 -9.50 -25.23 5.46
C LEU A 48 -8.62 -26.40 5.93
N TYR A 49 -8.07 -26.32 7.14
CA TYR A 49 -7.10 -27.25 7.73
C TYR A 49 -7.53 -27.65 9.14
N GLY A 50 -8.73 -28.21 9.26
CA GLY A 50 -9.37 -28.48 10.54
C GLY A 50 -8.75 -29.65 11.30
N THR A 51 -8.19 -30.64 10.61
CA THR A 51 -7.58 -31.81 11.25
C THR A 51 -6.06 -31.66 11.44
N PRO A 52 -5.45 -32.35 12.40
CA PRO A 52 -3.99 -32.42 12.51
C PRO A 52 -3.32 -32.98 11.24
N ALA A 53 -3.97 -33.91 10.55
CA ALA A 53 -3.45 -34.48 9.30
C ALA A 53 -3.38 -33.43 8.18
N ASP A 54 -4.42 -32.61 8.01
CA ASP A 54 -4.44 -31.53 7.01
C ASP A 54 -3.33 -30.50 7.27
N ARG A 55 -3.08 -30.18 8.54
CA ARG A 55 -2.03 -29.22 8.95
C ARG A 55 -0.63 -29.79 8.76
N ALA A 56 -0.44 -31.09 9.01
CA ALA A 56 0.81 -31.78 8.72
C ALA A 56 1.08 -31.90 7.21
N ASP A 57 0.03 -32.06 6.40
CA ASP A 57 0.15 -32.06 4.93
C ASP A 57 0.57 -30.68 4.41
N LEU A 58 -0.06 -29.61 4.90
CA LEU A 58 0.33 -28.24 4.60
C LEU A 58 1.81 -27.98 4.90
N LEU A 59 2.29 -28.42 6.06
CA LEU A 59 3.71 -28.27 6.44
C LEU A 59 4.64 -28.97 5.45
N ARG A 60 4.32 -30.22 5.04
CA ARG A 60 5.10 -30.94 4.02
C ARG A 60 5.12 -30.22 2.68
N GLN A 61 4.00 -29.68 2.23
CA GLN A 61 3.92 -28.91 0.98
C GLN A 61 4.79 -27.64 1.04
N LEU A 62 4.86 -26.99 2.22
CA LEU A 62 5.68 -25.79 2.42
C LEU A 62 7.18 -26.08 2.48
N GLU A 63 7.58 -27.25 2.98
CA GLU A 63 8.99 -27.68 2.93
C GLU A 63 9.48 -27.80 1.48
N THR A 64 8.65 -28.34 0.59
CA THR A 64 9.01 -28.58 -0.82
C THR A 64 8.86 -27.36 -1.72
N ASN A 65 8.11 -26.33 -1.32
CA ASN A 65 7.83 -25.15 -2.16
C ASN A 65 8.62 -23.91 -1.69
N ALA A 66 9.81 -23.70 -2.29
CA ALA A 66 10.68 -22.57 -1.98
C ALA A 66 10.03 -21.20 -2.27
N SER A 67 9.16 -21.10 -3.29
CA SER A 67 8.48 -19.86 -3.66
C SER A 67 7.45 -19.43 -2.61
N LEU A 68 6.68 -20.39 -2.06
CA LEU A 68 5.76 -20.12 -0.95
C LEU A 68 6.50 -19.71 0.33
N ARG A 69 7.65 -20.35 0.63
CA ARG A 69 8.51 -19.94 1.74
C ARG A 69 9.07 -18.55 1.57
N ALA A 70 9.53 -18.19 0.37
CA ALA A 70 10.01 -16.83 0.09
C ALA A 70 8.90 -15.78 0.31
N LEU A 71 7.66 -16.10 -0.05
CA LEU A 71 6.53 -15.16 0.03
C LEU A 71 6.03 -14.97 1.47
N ILE A 72 5.79 -16.07 2.20
CA ILE A 72 5.09 -16.04 3.50
C ILE A 72 6.06 -16.19 4.68
N GLY A 73 7.19 -16.88 4.48
CA GLY A 73 8.18 -17.17 5.51
C GLY A 73 8.05 -18.60 6.06
N PRO A 74 8.92 -18.99 7.02
CA PRO A 74 8.91 -20.31 7.64
C PRO A 74 7.72 -20.49 8.60
N VAL A 75 7.16 -21.71 8.63
CA VAL A 75 6.21 -22.13 9.67
C VAL A 75 6.98 -22.79 10.81
N PHE A 76 6.66 -22.45 12.05
CA PHE A 76 7.36 -22.97 13.23
C PHE A 76 6.56 -24.00 14.03
N ASP A 77 5.25 -24.06 13.86
CA ASP A 77 4.35 -24.99 14.57
C ASP A 77 3.05 -25.17 13.73
N ASP A 78 2.33 -26.27 13.97
CA ASP A 78 1.07 -26.60 13.30
C ASP A 78 -0.17 -25.95 13.94
N SER A 79 -0.02 -25.34 15.13
CA SER A 79 -1.15 -24.75 15.86
C SER A 79 -1.88 -23.68 15.03
N LEU A 80 -3.21 -23.53 15.23
CA LEU A 80 -3.97 -22.50 14.50
C LEU A 80 -3.45 -21.07 14.77
N GLY A 81 -2.90 -20.84 15.97
CA GLY A 81 -2.22 -19.58 16.31
C GLY A 81 -0.94 -19.38 15.50
N ALA A 82 -0.09 -20.41 15.39
CA ALA A 82 1.16 -20.34 14.62
C ALA A 82 0.90 -20.19 13.13
N LEU A 83 -0.06 -20.94 12.57
CA LEU A 83 -0.48 -20.80 11.18
C LEU A 83 -1.10 -19.43 10.90
N THR A 84 -1.79 -18.83 11.88
CA THR A 84 -2.28 -17.44 11.77
C THR A 84 -1.10 -16.47 11.70
N ALA A 85 -0.16 -16.55 12.64
CA ALA A 85 1.02 -15.68 12.68
C ALA A 85 1.86 -15.81 11.40
N TRP A 86 2.05 -17.02 10.88
CA TRP A 86 2.70 -17.29 9.61
C TRP A 86 1.95 -16.65 8.44
N ARG A 87 0.65 -16.97 8.28
CA ARG A 87 -0.10 -16.59 7.07
C ARG A 87 -0.28 -15.08 6.93
N VAL A 88 -0.47 -14.37 8.04
CA VAL A 88 -0.90 -12.97 8.03
C VAL A 88 0.10 -12.01 8.69
N GLY A 89 1.10 -12.52 9.42
CA GLY A 89 1.98 -11.71 10.25
C GLY A 89 2.73 -10.63 9.49
N VAL A 90 3.41 -10.98 8.40
CA VAL A 90 4.19 -10.03 7.60
C VAL A 90 3.29 -8.95 7.00
N TYR A 91 2.09 -9.32 6.51
CA TYR A 91 1.14 -8.37 5.94
C TYR A 91 0.55 -7.43 7.02
N ALA A 92 0.20 -7.97 8.19
CA ALA A 92 -0.26 -7.18 9.34
C ALA A 92 0.82 -6.21 9.83
N ALA A 93 2.08 -6.64 9.83
CA ALA A 93 3.23 -5.84 10.21
C ALA A 93 3.52 -4.72 9.20
N ALA A 94 3.47 -5.03 7.90
CA ALA A 94 3.58 -4.04 6.84
C ALA A 94 2.46 -2.98 6.94
N LEU A 95 1.23 -3.41 7.26
CA LEU A 95 0.10 -2.49 7.45
C LEU A 95 0.27 -1.60 8.68
N ALA A 96 0.80 -2.15 9.79
CA ALA A 96 1.14 -1.38 10.99
C ALA A 96 2.26 -0.36 10.70
N ALA A 97 3.27 -0.75 9.92
CA ALA A 97 4.35 0.12 9.47
C ALA A 97 3.85 1.27 8.58
N VAL A 98 3.00 0.97 7.59
CA VAL A 98 2.39 1.98 6.71
C VAL A 98 1.49 2.94 7.50
N THR A 99 0.69 2.44 8.44
CA THR A 99 -0.13 3.29 9.29
C THR A 99 0.74 4.23 10.11
N SER A 100 1.80 3.70 10.72
CA SER A 100 2.71 4.45 11.58
C SER A 100 3.50 5.52 10.82
N LEU A 101 4.03 5.20 9.63
CA LEU A 101 4.74 6.21 8.82
C LEU A 101 3.79 7.30 8.33
N LEU A 102 2.54 6.96 7.96
CA LEU A 102 1.57 7.95 7.51
C LEU A 102 1.19 8.91 8.63
N VAL A 103 0.93 8.40 9.84
CA VAL A 103 0.63 9.22 11.03
C VAL A 103 1.80 10.13 11.36
N VAL A 104 3.03 9.61 11.41
CA VAL A 104 4.20 10.42 11.76
C VAL A 104 4.45 11.52 10.75
N VAL A 105 4.46 11.21 9.44
CA VAL A 105 4.72 12.24 8.41
C VAL A 105 3.61 13.29 8.37
N ARG A 106 2.34 12.87 8.56
CA ARG A 106 1.17 13.75 8.58
C ARG A 106 1.20 14.80 9.70
N HIS A 107 1.74 14.45 10.87
CA HIS A 107 1.84 15.37 12.01
C HIS A 107 3.23 16.00 12.18
N THR A 108 4.12 15.78 11.21
CA THR A 108 5.45 16.41 11.18
C THR A 108 5.64 17.16 9.87
N ARG A 109 6.15 16.49 8.82
CA ARG A 109 6.57 17.18 7.59
C ARG A 109 5.41 17.75 6.78
N ASP A 110 4.22 17.17 6.83
CA ASP A 110 3.02 17.78 6.23
C ASP A 110 2.65 19.11 6.91
N GLU A 111 2.78 19.20 8.23
CA GLU A 111 2.49 20.43 8.98
C GLU A 111 3.54 21.51 8.72
N GLU A 112 4.80 21.11 8.57
CA GLU A 112 5.88 22.02 8.16
C GLU A 112 5.72 22.50 6.72
N GLU A 113 5.47 21.61 5.76
CA GLU A 113 5.31 21.95 4.34
C GLU A 113 4.09 22.84 4.07
N SER A 114 3.06 22.75 4.91
CA SER A 114 1.86 23.60 4.81
C SER A 114 1.94 24.90 5.62
N GLY A 115 3.09 25.20 6.25
CA GLY A 115 3.30 26.41 7.08
C GLY A 115 2.53 26.42 8.41
N ARG A 116 1.63 25.46 8.65
CA ARG A 116 0.83 25.38 9.88
C ARG A 116 1.69 25.16 11.12
N GLN A 117 2.80 24.43 10.97
CA GLN A 117 3.74 24.19 12.06
C GLN A 117 4.42 25.49 12.54
N GLU A 118 4.61 26.50 11.70
CA GLU A 118 5.18 27.80 12.11
C GLU A 118 4.23 28.57 13.02
N LEU A 119 2.93 28.55 12.70
CA LEU A 119 1.89 29.14 13.54
C LEU A 119 1.74 28.41 14.88
N VAL A 120 1.92 27.08 14.89
CA VAL A 120 1.91 26.29 16.13
C VAL A 120 3.16 26.58 16.97
N ALA A 121 4.31 26.73 16.30
CA ALA A 121 5.60 27.01 16.95
C ALA A 121 5.71 28.44 17.51
N SER A 122 4.92 29.39 17.03
CA SER A 122 4.84 30.75 17.60
C SER A 122 4.10 30.79 18.95
N GLY A 123 3.34 29.73 19.27
CA GLY A 123 2.72 29.54 20.57
C GLY A 123 3.67 28.98 21.63
N MET A 124 3.12 28.59 22.79
CA MET A 124 3.86 27.96 23.89
C MET A 124 4.13 26.46 23.63
N VAL A 125 4.70 26.15 22.47
CA VAL A 125 4.99 24.79 22.01
C VAL A 125 6.50 24.57 21.96
N GLY A 126 6.98 23.55 22.66
CA GLY A 126 8.41 23.21 22.67
C GLY A 126 8.87 22.59 21.36
N ARG A 127 10.16 22.77 21.03
CA ARG A 127 10.78 22.28 19.77
C ARG A 127 10.60 20.77 19.53
N ARG A 128 10.51 19.96 20.59
CA ARG A 128 10.35 18.50 20.48
C ARG A 128 8.88 18.07 20.50
N ALA A 129 7.96 18.98 20.81
CA ALA A 129 6.58 18.64 21.13
C ALA A 129 5.81 18.03 19.97
N SER A 130 5.93 18.58 18.74
CA SER A 130 5.25 18.03 17.56
C SER A 130 5.77 16.64 17.19
N LEU A 131 7.08 16.43 17.22
CA LEU A 131 7.68 15.13 16.95
C LEU A 131 7.24 14.10 18.00
N THR A 132 7.26 14.46 19.28
CA THR A 132 6.79 13.59 20.35
C THR A 132 5.30 13.28 20.23
N ALA A 133 4.47 14.27 19.92
CA ALA A 133 3.03 14.07 19.73
C ALA A 133 2.73 13.12 18.57
N ALA A 134 3.47 13.24 17.45
CA ALA A 134 3.35 12.36 16.31
C ALA A 134 3.76 10.91 16.65
N LEU A 135 4.90 10.72 17.34
CA LEU A 135 5.34 9.39 17.78
C LEU A 135 4.41 8.77 18.82
N LEU A 136 3.86 9.57 19.74
CA LEU A 136 2.86 9.10 20.70
C LEU A 136 1.55 8.73 20.02
N ALA A 137 1.11 9.45 18.99
CA ALA A 137 -0.09 9.10 18.23
C ALA A 137 0.09 7.75 17.50
N ALA A 138 1.25 7.52 16.88
CA ALA A 138 1.60 6.21 16.32
C ALA A 138 1.69 5.13 17.42
N GLY A 139 2.26 5.47 18.57
CA GLY A 139 2.33 4.59 19.75
C GLY A 139 0.96 4.16 20.25
N VAL A 140 -0.01 5.08 20.33
CA VAL A 140 -1.40 4.76 20.68
C VAL A 140 -2.01 3.81 19.65
N ALA A 141 -1.85 4.08 18.35
CA ALA A 141 -2.39 3.20 17.30
C ALA A 141 -1.83 1.77 17.40
N ASN A 142 -0.51 1.65 17.56
CA ASN A 142 0.16 0.36 17.69
C ASN A 142 -0.17 -0.36 19.00
N ALA A 143 -0.32 0.37 20.11
CA ALA A 143 -0.71 -0.21 21.40
C ALA A 143 -2.15 -0.76 21.35
N VAL A 144 -3.08 -0.02 20.74
CA VAL A 144 -4.46 -0.51 20.55
C VAL A 144 -4.46 -1.74 19.64
N LEU A 145 -3.70 -1.74 18.55
CA LEU A 145 -3.56 -2.91 17.69
C LEU A 145 -3.04 -4.13 18.46
N ALA A 146 -1.95 -3.98 19.23
CA ALA A 146 -1.40 -5.04 20.06
C ALA A 146 -2.45 -5.59 21.03
N LEU A 147 -3.15 -4.70 21.76
CA LEU A 147 -4.18 -5.09 22.71
C LEU A 147 -5.31 -5.89 22.04
N LEU A 148 -5.81 -5.43 20.89
CA LEU A 148 -6.91 -6.09 20.18
C LEU A 148 -6.48 -7.45 19.61
N VAL A 149 -5.28 -7.54 19.02
CA VAL A 149 -4.75 -8.80 18.49
C VAL A 149 -4.49 -9.80 19.63
N THR A 150 -3.86 -9.35 20.73
CA THR A 150 -3.61 -10.20 21.89
C THR A 150 -4.90 -10.69 22.52
N ALA A 151 -5.88 -9.81 22.74
CA ALA A 151 -7.17 -10.19 23.30
C ALA A 151 -7.95 -11.14 22.36
N GLY A 152 -7.96 -10.85 21.06
CA GLY A 152 -8.71 -11.63 20.07
C GLY A 152 -8.11 -13.00 19.80
N LEU A 153 -6.79 -13.18 19.95
CA LEU A 153 -6.12 -14.47 19.77
C LEU A 153 -5.80 -15.19 21.09
N ALA A 154 -6.16 -14.65 22.25
CA ALA A 154 -5.85 -15.26 23.56
C ALA A 154 -6.34 -16.72 23.67
N GLY A 155 -7.46 -17.05 23.03
CA GLY A 155 -8.01 -18.41 22.97
C GLY A 155 -7.17 -19.42 22.18
N GLN A 156 -6.21 -18.97 21.36
CA GLN A 156 -5.25 -19.81 20.65
C GLN A 156 -3.93 -20.00 21.43
N GLY A 157 -3.77 -19.30 22.56
CA GLY A 157 -2.56 -19.30 23.38
C GLY A 157 -2.19 -17.88 23.83
N ALA A 158 -2.32 -17.57 25.12
CA ALA A 158 -2.12 -16.21 25.64
C ALA A 158 -0.69 -15.68 25.45
N ALA A 159 0.33 -16.53 25.63
CA ALA A 159 1.73 -16.15 25.46
C ALA A 159 2.04 -15.79 23.99
N GLY A 160 1.66 -16.65 23.05
CA GLY A 160 1.79 -16.40 21.61
C GLY A 160 1.00 -15.19 21.14
N ALA A 161 -0.23 -15.00 21.64
CA ALA A 161 -1.06 -13.84 21.31
C ALA A 161 -0.42 -12.52 21.80
N LEU A 162 0.20 -12.54 22.99
CA LEU A 162 0.93 -11.39 23.52
C LEU A 162 2.20 -11.11 22.71
N ALA A 163 2.99 -12.15 22.42
CA ALA A 163 4.19 -12.03 21.60
C ALA A 163 3.85 -11.46 20.21
N PHE A 164 2.84 -12.00 19.53
CA PHE A 164 2.42 -11.53 18.21
C PHE A 164 1.95 -10.08 18.22
N GLY A 165 1.07 -9.72 19.17
CA GLY A 165 0.59 -8.35 19.32
C GLY A 165 1.71 -7.35 19.58
N LEU A 166 2.66 -7.68 20.48
CA LEU A 166 3.83 -6.84 20.76
C LEU A 166 4.79 -6.75 19.57
N GLY A 167 4.98 -7.84 18.83
CA GLY A 167 5.78 -7.86 17.61
C GLY A 167 5.22 -6.93 16.53
N LEU A 168 3.91 -6.99 16.28
CA LEU A 168 3.23 -6.09 15.33
C LEU A 168 3.38 -4.62 15.73
N ALA A 169 3.19 -4.31 17.02
CA ALA A 169 3.40 -2.96 17.53
C ALA A 169 4.87 -2.52 17.45
N GLY A 170 5.82 -3.45 17.67
CA GLY A 170 7.26 -3.21 17.53
C GLY A 170 7.64 -2.81 16.11
N VAL A 171 7.17 -3.55 15.10
CA VAL A 171 7.36 -3.19 13.68
C VAL A 171 6.74 -1.83 13.37
N GLY A 172 5.49 -1.60 13.81
CA GLY A 172 4.81 -0.32 13.62
C GLY A 172 5.63 0.85 14.20
N MET A 173 6.12 0.72 15.43
CA MET A 173 6.93 1.76 16.06
C MET A 173 8.29 1.97 15.43
N LEU A 174 8.93 0.91 14.93
CA LEU A 174 10.21 1.01 14.21
C LEU A 174 10.04 1.84 12.93
N PHE A 175 8.95 1.63 12.19
CA PHE A 175 8.65 2.47 11.01
C PHE A 175 8.15 3.87 11.38
N ALA A 176 7.54 4.06 12.55
CA ALA A 176 7.23 5.38 13.09
C ALA A 176 8.53 6.20 13.34
N THR A 177 9.52 5.59 14.00
CA THR A 177 10.80 6.26 14.28
C THR A 177 11.66 6.42 13.03
N MET A 178 11.60 5.49 12.08
CA MET A 178 12.21 5.66 10.76
C MET A 178 11.60 6.85 10.01
N ALA A 179 10.27 6.96 9.97
CA ALA A 179 9.58 8.09 9.36
C ALA A 179 9.98 9.42 10.02
N ALA A 180 10.16 9.42 11.34
CA ALA A 180 10.63 10.59 12.08
C ALA A 180 12.05 11.01 11.67
N ILE A 181 12.99 10.06 11.47
CA ILE A 181 14.34 10.35 10.95
C ILE A 181 14.25 10.95 9.56
N VAL A 182 13.56 10.27 8.65
CA VAL A 182 13.45 10.69 7.25
C VAL A 182 12.76 12.06 7.12
N ALA A 183 11.80 12.37 8.00
CA ALA A 183 11.16 13.69 8.07
C ALA A 183 12.14 14.81 8.48
N GLN A 184 13.23 14.52 9.19
CA GLN A 184 14.30 15.50 9.44
C GLN A 184 15.26 15.63 8.25
N LEU A 185 15.45 14.55 7.49
CA LEU A 185 16.36 14.52 6.36
C LEU A 185 15.81 15.21 5.12
N THR A 186 14.48 15.33 4.97
CA THR A 186 13.84 15.77 3.72
C THR A 186 12.92 16.97 3.92
N GLU A 187 12.84 17.85 2.91
CA GLU A 187 11.93 19.00 2.96
C GLU A 187 10.50 18.68 2.52
N SER A 188 10.30 17.59 1.79
CA SER A 188 9.01 17.21 1.24
C SER A 188 8.42 16.03 2.01
N ALA A 189 7.19 16.18 2.48
CA ALA A 189 6.45 15.09 3.11
C ALA A 189 6.18 13.93 2.15
N ARG A 190 6.10 14.22 0.84
CA ARG A 190 6.01 13.18 -0.20
C ARG A 190 7.29 12.36 -0.27
N LEU A 191 8.44 13.03 -0.27
CA LEU A 191 9.74 12.34 -0.29
C LEU A 191 9.95 11.54 0.99
N ALA A 192 9.54 12.08 2.14
CA ALA A 192 9.60 11.37 3.41
C ALA A 192 8.82 10.06 3.38
N ARG A 193 7.54 10.10 2.97
CA ARG A 193 6.71 8.90 2.78
C ARG A 193 7.35 7.92 1.81
N GLY A 194 7.84 8.41 0.67
CA GLY A 194 8.45 7.58 -0.37
C GLY A 194 9.70 6.84 0.11
N LEU A 195 10.61 7.52 0.80
CA LEU A 195 11.83 6.92 1.33
C LEU A 195 11.54 5.94 2.48
N THR A 196 10.61 6.26 3.39
CA THR A 196 10.22 5.31 4.44
C THR A 196 9.49 4.09 3.87
N ALA A 197 8.63 4.27 2.87
CA ALA A 197 7.99 3.15 2.17
C ALA A 197 9.00 2.31 1.38
N ALA A 198 10.00 2.94 0.75
CA ALA A 198 11.11 2.22 0.10
C ALA A 198 11.92 1.39 1.10
N ALA A 199 12.20 1.93 2.30
CA ALA A 199 12.85 1.19 3.37
C ALA A 199 12.01 -0.02 3.84
N LEU A 200 10.67 0.11 3.88
CA LEU A 200 9.77 -1.02 4.15
C LEU A 200 9.85 -2.08 3.04
N GLY A 201 9.86 -1.65 1.77
CA GLY A 201 10.04 -2.55 0.63
C GLY A 201 11.38 -3.30 0.67
N VAL A 202 12.47 -2.59 0.99
CA VAL A 202 13.79 -3.21 1.17
C VAL A 202 13.77 -4.22 2.32
N ALA A 203 13.14 -3.89 3.45
CA ALA A 203 12.97 -4.84 4.56
C ALA A 203 12.19 -6.09 4.13
N PHE A 204 11.15 -5.95 3.32
CA PHE A 204 10.39 -7.07 2.78
C PHE A 204 11.24 -7.95 1.86
N VAL A 205 12.01 -7.35 0.94
CA VAL A 205 12.89 -8.08 0.03
C VAL A 205 14.01 -8.81 0.77
N LEU A 206 14.65 -8.16 1.75
CA LEU A 206 15.69 -8.78 2.58
C LEU A 206 15.17 -10.01 3.34
N ARG A 207 13.96 -9.90 3.90
CA ARG A 207 13.26 -11.02 4.55
C ARG A 207 13.00 -12.16 3.56
N ALA A 208 12.33 -11.87 2.44
CA ALA A 208 11.99 -12.87 1.44
C ALA A 208 13.23 -13.59 0.88
N ALA A 209 14.31 -12.85 0.59
CA ALA A 209 15.57 -13.42 0.14
C ALA A 209 16.23 -14.28 1.22
N GLY A 210 16.16 -13.87 2.49
CA GLY A 210 16.68 -14.65 3.61
C GLY A 210 15.94 -15.96 3.81
N ASP A 211 14.62 -15.94 3.70
CA ASP A 211 13.78 -17.13 3.89
C ASP A 211 13.87 -18.11 2.73
N SER A 212 14.19 -17.63 1.52
CA SER A 212 14.50 -18.50 0.38
C SER A 212 15.86 -19.19 0.48
N ALA A 213 16.81 -18.62 1.23
CA ALA A 213 18.20 -19.05 1.22
C ALA A 213 18.54 -20.09 2.30
N THR A 214 17.85 -20.07 3.43
CA THR A 214 18.13 -20.98 4.56
C THR A 214 16.86 -21.45 5.23
N ASP A 215 16.81 -22.73 5.57
CA ASP A 215 15.72 -23.29 6.36
C ASP A 215 15.78 -22.78 7.81
N GLY A 216 14.63 -22.37 8.36
CA GLY A 216 14.49 -22.06 9.80
C GLY A 216 14.76 -20.61 10.25
N GLY A 217 14.90 -19.65 9.33
CA GLY A 217 14.95 -18.21 9.65
C GLY A 217 16.27 -17.71 10.25
N THR A 218 17.37 -18.44 10.04
CA THR A 218 18.72 -18.13 10.55
C THR A 218 19.55 -17.26 9.59
N SER A 219 19.06 -16.99 8.38
CA SER A 219 19.75 -16.13 7.42
C SER A 219 20.03 -14.74 7.99
N VAL A 220 21.25 -14.24 7.75
CA VAL A 220 21.63 -12.87 8.06
C VAL A 220 20.68 -11.87 7.38
N LEU A 221 20.16 -12.19 6.19
CA LEU A 221 19.24 -11.32 5.47
C LEU A 221 17.88 -11.19 6.18
N THR A 222 17.34 -12.29 6.72
CA THR A 222 16.11 -12.27 7.54
C THR A 222 16.34 -11.44 8.81
N TRP A 223 17.51 -11.54 9.44
CA TRP A 223 17.87 -10.76 10.64
C TRP A 223 18.19 -9.29 10.38
N LEU A 224 18.48 -8.88 9.14
CA LEU A 224 18.58 -7.46 8.77
C LEU A 224 17.20 -6.81 8.60
N SER A 225 16.15 -7.61 8.45
CA SER A 225 14.79 -7.12 8.27
C SER A 225 14.03 -7.03 9.59
N PRO A 226 13.44 -5.87 9.94
CA PRO A 226 12.48 -5.75 11.03
C PRO A 226 11.27 -6.68 10.88
N LEU A 227 10.92 -7.07 9.64
CA LEU A 227 9.84 -8.04 9.38
C LEU A 227 10.30 -9.46 9.71
N GLY A 228 11.56 -9.79 9.47
CA GLY A 228 12.13 -11.09 9.86
C GLY A 228 12.31 -11.24 11.38
N TRP A 229 12.43 -10.13 12.12
CA TRP A 229 12.38 -10.18 13.59
C TRP A 229 11.01 -10.60 14.11
N LEU A 230 9.92 -10.19 13.46
CA LEU A 230 8.58 -10.62 13.83
C LEU A 230 8.41 -12.13 13.64
N GLU A 231 8.91 -12.68 12.54
CA GLU A 231 8.90 -14.13 12.30
C GLU A 231 9.74 -14.87 13.34
N ASN A 232 10.94 -14.36 13.60
CA ASN A 232 11.84 -14.91 14.60
C ASN A 232 11.37 -14.73 16.05
N LEU A 233 10.31 -13.95 16.31
CA LEU A 233 9.66 -13.95 17.62
C LEU A 233 8.92 -15.26 17.90
N ARG A 234 8.55 -16.01 16.83
CA ARG A 234 7.95 -17.36 16.92
C ARG A 234 6.70 -17.42 17.80
N ALA A 235 5.77 -16.49 17.57
CA ALA A 235 4.50 -16.47 18.30
C ALA A 235 3.70 -17.78 18.11
N PHE A 236 3.18 -18.34 19.20
CA PHE A 236 2.44 -19.62 19.25
C PHE A 236 3.27 -20.87 18.94
N ALA A 237 4.58 -20.76 19.09
CA ALA A 237 5.53 -21.86 19.04
C ALA A 237 6.46 -21.68 20.26
N ASP A 238 7.78 -21.71 20.06
CA ASP A 238 8.75 -21.36 21.10
C ASP A 238 9.07 -19.85 21.08
N GLU A 239 8.28 -19.05 21.80
CA GLU A 239 8.43 -17.59 21.76
C GLU A 239 9.82 -17.13 22.17
N ARG A 240 10.47 -16.37 21.29
CA ARG A 240 11.79 -15.78 21.53
C ARG A 240 11.66 -14.38 22.10
N TRP A 241 11.24 -14.29 23.37
CA TRP A 241 11.02 -13.02 24.07
C TRP A 241 12.18 -12.03 24.02
N TRP A 242 13.41 -12.51 23.85
CA TRP A 242 14.61 -11.68 23.70
C TRP A 242 14.61 -10.80 22.42
N VAL A 243 13.78 -11.13 21.42
CA VAL A 243 13.60 -10.31 20.21
C VAL A 243 12.82 -9.01 20.50
N LEU A 244 11.98 -8.96 21.54
CA LEU A 244 11.26 -7.74 21.91
C LEU A 244 12.22 -6.63 22.40
N PRO A 245 13.21 -6.90 23.28
CA PRO A 245 14.30 -5.96 23.55
C PRO A 245 15.02 -5.45 22.31
N LEU A 246 15.18 -6.26 21.26
CA LEU A 246 15.80 -5.82 20.00
C LEU A 246 14.95 -4.76 19.29
N PHE A 247 13.62 -4.96 19.19
CA PHE A 247 12.70 -3.93 18.72
C PHE A 247 12.79 -2.66 19.56
N ALA A 248 12.73 -2.79 20.90
CA ALA A 248 12.80 -1.66 21.81
C ALA A 248 14.11 -0.87 21.66
N ALA A 249 15.26 -1.56 21.57
CA ALA A 249 16.56 -0.94 21.36
C ALA A 249 16.63 -0.19 20.03
N ALA A 250 16.12 -0.78 18.94
CA ALA A 250 16.07 -0.14 17.63
C ALA A 250 15.18 1.11 17.62
N VAL A 251 13.99 1.04 18.23
CA VAL A 251 13.06 2.18 18.37
C VAL A 251 13.71 3.31 19.20
N VAL A 252 14.35 2.98 20.32
CA VAL A 252 15.04 3.97 21.15
C VAL A 252 16.22 4.61 20.40
N ALA A 253 17.03 3.81 19.70
CA ALA A 253 18.16 4.32 18.92
C ALA A 253 17.71 5.23 17.78
N GLN A 254 16.70 4.81 17.00
CA GLN A 254 16.13 5.63 15.93
C GLN A 254 15.43 6.88 16.45
N GLY A 255 14.71 6.76 17.56
CA GLY A 255 14.09 7.90 18.24
C GLY A 255 15.11 8.91 18.72
N ALA A 256 16.20 8.46 19.38
CA ALA A 256 17.29 9.32 19.82
C ALA A 256 17.96 10.04 18.64
N LEU A 257 18.18 9.33 17.52
CA LEU A 257 18.67 9.94 16.28
C LEU A 257 17.70 11.00 15.75
N ALA A 258 16.40 10.70 15.68
CA ALA A 258 15.39 11.65 15.22
C ALA A 258 15.34 12.92 16.09
N TYR A 259 15.37 12.79 17.42
CA TYR A 259 15.42 13.93 18.33
C TYR A 259 16.75 14.71 18.25
N GLY A 260 17.87 14.01 18.03
CA GLY A 260 19.17 14.64 17.80
C GLY A 260 19.19 15.49 16.54
N LEU A 261 18.63 14.97 15.44
CA LEU A 261 18.46 15.68 14.18
C LEU A 261 17.50 16.87 14.33
N ALA A 262 16.32 16.66 14.91
CA ALA A 262 15.32 17.72 15.13
C ALA A 262 15.84 18.85 16.05
N GLY A 263 16.74 18.53 16.98
CA GLY A 263 17.39 19.51 17.87
C GLY A 263 18.44 20.38 17.19
N ARG A 264 18.95 19.97 16.02
CA ARG A 264 19.97 20.69 15.25
C ARG A 264 19.40 21.40 14.01
N ARG A 265 18.23 20.96 13.53
CA ARG A 265 17.56 21.48 12.32
C ARG A 265 16.54 22.56 12.64
N ASP A 266 16.63 23.70 11.97
CA ASP A 266 15.62 24.75 12.09
C ASP A 266 14.33 24.39 11.35
N VAL A 267 13.21 25.00 11.74
CA VAL A 267 11.90 24.73 11.14
C VAL A 267 11.94 25.07 9.65
N GLY A 268 11.31 24.25 8.82
CA GLY A 268 11.32 24.41 7.36
C GLY A 268 12.55 23.83 6.66
N MET A 269 13.73 23.85 7.31
CA MET A 269 14.98 23.31 6.76
C MET A 269 14.99 21.78 6.70
N SER A 270 15.99 21.18 6.04
CA SER A 270 16.32 19.76 6.14
C SER A 270 17.82 19.51 6.04
N PHE A 271 18.27 18.29 6.39
CA PHE A 271 19.69 17.93 6.28
C PHE A 271 20.12 17.54 4.86
N LEU A 272 19.20 17.12 3.99
CA LEU A 272 19.49 16.87 2.59
C LEU A 272 19.13 18.13 1.79
N PRO A 273 20.11 18.82 1.20
CA PRO A 273 19.85 20.08 0.52
C PRO A 273 18.88 19.87 -0.65
N THR A 274 17.82 20.68 -0.69
CA THR A 274 17.04 20.84 -1.91
C THR A 274 17.87 21.66 -2.89
N LEU A 275 18.47 20.97 -3.87
CA LEU A 275 19.23 21.65 -4.91
C LEU A 275 18.32 22.67 -5.63
N PRO A 276 18.75 23.93 -5.82
CA PRO A 276 17.93 25.01 -6.41
C PRO A 276 17.51 24.75 -7.86
N GLY A 277 17.94 23.62 -8.45
CA GLY A 277 17.75 23.30 -9.84
C GLY A 277 18.71 24.09 -10.74
N PRO A 278 18.77 23.77 -12.03
CA PRO A 278 19.55 24.54 -12.99
C PRO A 278 19.03 25.98 -13.09
N ALA A 279 19.94 26.95 -13.24
CA ALA A 279 19.61 28.37 -13.39
C ALA A 279 18.67 28.64 -14.58
N THR A 280 18.73 27.79 -15.61
CA THR A 280 17.80 27.76 -16.72
C THR A 280 16.95 26.48 -16.67
N GLY A 281 15.65 26.65 -16.50
CA GLY A 281 14.69 25.55 -16.54
C GLY A 281 14.50 25.02 -17.96
N ARG A 282 14.46 23.69 -18.12
CA ARG A 282 14.13 23.04 -19.41
C ARG A 282 12.63 22.72 -19.57
N LEU A 283 11.80 23.13 -18.60
CA LEU A 283 10.36 22.85 -18.59
C LEU A 283 9.62 23.89 -19.44
N GLY A 284 9.52 23.64 -20.75
CA GLY A 284 8.84 24.53 -21.69
C GLY A 284 7.32 24.32 -21.81
N THR A 285 6.76 23.27 -21.22
CA THR A 285 5.34 22.92 -21.38
C THR A 285 4.68 22.46 -20.08
N ALA A 286 3.36 22.65 -19.99
CA ALA A 286 2.56 22.14 -18.87
C ALA A 286 2.65 20.62 -18.72
N SER A 287 2.75 19.89 -19.83
CA SER A 287 2.94 18.43 -19.81
C SER A 287 4.31 18.03 -19.26
N ALA A 288 5.38 18.78 -19.57
CA ALA A 288 6.70 18.53 -18.99
C ALA A 288 6.70 18.77 -17.47
N LEU A 289 6.00 19.81 -17.00
CA LEU A 289 5.80 20.04 -15.57
C LEU A 289 5.01 18.90 -14.92
N ALA A 290 3.90 18.49 -15.53
CA ALA A 290 3.09 17.36 -15.06
C ALA A 290 3.94 16.08 -14.94
N TRP A 291 4.80 15.79 -15.93
CA TRP A 291 5.70 14.63 -15.90
C TRP A 291 6.68 14.74 -14.73
N ARG A 292 7.34 15.89 -14.54
CA ARG A 292 8.26 16.09 -13.43
C ARG A 292 7.58 15.88 -12.07
N LEU A 293 6.32 16.30 -11.94
CA LEU A 293 5.53 16.17 -10.73
C LEU A 293 5.10 14.72 -10.46
N GLN A 294 4.81 13.94 -11.50
CA GLN A 294 4.24 12.60 -11.38
C GLN A 294 5.25 11.44 -11.58
N ARG A 295 6.42 11.69 -12.18
CA ARG A 295 7.41 10.65 -12.53
C ARG A 295 7.77 9.72 -11.37
N GLY A 296 7.89 10.25 -10.14
CA GLY A 296 8.22 9.44 -8.97
C GLY A 296 7.11 8.42 -8.65
N GLY A 297 5.85 8.83 -8.80
CA GLY A 297 4.71 7.93 -8.66
C GLY A 297 4.68 6.91 -9.79
N VAL A 298 4.80 7.34 -11.05
CA VAL A 298 4.82 6.46 -12.22
C VAL A 298 5.90 5.38 -12.07
N LEU A 299 7.13 5.78 -11.73
CA LEU A 299 8.26 4.86 -11.54
C LEU A 299 8.02 3.89 -10.36
N GLY A 300 7.52 4.38 -9.23
CA GLY A 300 7.23 3.53 -8.07
C GLY A 300 6.19 2.45 -8.39
N TRP A 301 5.09 2.83 -9.03
CA TRP A 301 4.06 1.88 -9.48
C TRP A 301 4.55 0.95 -10.58
N SER A 302 5.37 1.45 -11.52
CA SER A 302 5.99 0.64 -12.58
C SER A 302 6.87 -0.46 -12.02
N VAL A 303 7.75 -0.14 -11.06
CA VAL A 303 8.60 -1.12 -10.39
C VAL A 303 7.75 -2.10 -9.59
N GLY A 304 6.74 -1.62 -8.85
CA GLY A 304 5.85 -2.49 -8.08
C GLY A 304 5.10 -3.50 -8.95
N PHE A 305 4.54 -3.06 -10.09
CA PHE A 305 3.80 -3.91 -11.02
C PHE A 305 4.71 -4.90 -11.76
N LEU A 306 5.91 -4.47 -12.16
CA LEU A 306 6.91 -5.35 -12.75
C LEU A 306 7.30 -6.47 -11.78
N LEU A 307 7.65 -6.12 -10.55
CA LEU A 307 8.05 -7.09 -9.52
C LEU A 307 6.89 -8.02 -9.13
N ALA A 308 5.68 -7.48 -8.98
CA ALA A 308 4.49 -8.30 -8.72
C ALA A 308 4.24 -9.30 -9.86
N GLY A 309 4.37 -8.86 -11.12
CA GLY A 309 4.30 -9.74 -12.28
C GLY A 309 5.35 -10.86 -12.22
N VAL A 310 6.61 -10.53 -11.93
CA VAL A 310 7.68 -11.55 -11.82
C VAL A 310 7.38 -12.58 -10.73
N VAL A 311 6.96 -12.11 -9.56
CA VAL A 311 6.64 -12.98 -8.42
C VAL A 311 5.43 -13.87 -8.74
N TYR A 312 4.33 -13.30 -9.23
CA TYR A 312 3.14 -14.09 -9.54
C TYR A 312 3.36 -15.01 -10.75
N GLY A 313 4.11 -14.58 -11.76
CA GLY A 313 4.53 -15.42 -12.87
C GLY A 313 5.30 -16.65 -12.41
N GLY A 314 6.29 -16.47 -11.53
CA GLY A 314 7.06 -17.58 -10.96
C GLY A 314 6.30 -18.48 -9.98
N LEU A 315 5.09 -18.08 -9.56
CA LEU A 315 4.19 -18.90 -8.75
C LEU A 315 3.21 -19.72 -9.58
N THR A 316 3.13 -19.50 -10.90
CA THR A 316 2.07 -20.06 -11.75
C THR A 316 2.07 -21.58 -11.77
N GLU A 317 3.21 -22.23 -12.04
CA GLU A 317 3.32 -23.70 -12.07
C GLU A 317 3.00 -24.31 -10.70
N GLY A 318 3.68 -23.83 -9.64
CA GLY A 318 3.48 -24.35 -8.30
C GLY A 318 2.06 -24.13 -7.75
N ALA A 319 1.36 -23.08 -8.19
CA ALA A 319 -0.03 -22.85 -7.83
C ALA A 319 -1.00 -23.76 -8.59
N ALA A 320 -0.74 -24.05 -9.86
CA ALA A 320 -1.55 -24.99 -10.64
C ALA A 320 -1.51 -26.41 -10.03
N ASP A 321 -0.33 -26.87 -9.61
CA ASP A 321 -0.15 -28.15 -8.92
C ASP A 321 -0.92 -28.21 -7.59
N LEU A 322 -0.85 -27.15 -6.79
CA LEU A 322 -1.56 -27.05 -5.50
C LEU A 322 -3.09 -27.04 -5.63
N VAL A 323 -3.63 -26.46 -6.72
CA VAL A 323 -5.08 -26.42 -6.95
C VAL A 323 -5.58 -27.70 -7.59
N ALA A 324 -4.75 -28.40 -8.39
CA ALA A 324 -5.09 -29.72 -8.93
C ALA A 324 -5.41 -30.74 -7.83
N ASP A 325 -4.75 -30.62 -6.67
CA ASP A 325 -4.92 -31.51 -5.52
C ASP A 325 -6.06 -31.11 -4.55
N ASN A 326 -6.79 -30.01 -4.80
CA ASN A 326 -7.85 -29.52 -3.90
C ASN A 326 -9.17 -29.18 -4.63
N ASP A 327 -10.14 -30.08 -4.53
CA ASP A 327 -11.45 -29.99 -5.19
C ASP A 327 -12.22 -28.69 -4.88
N LYS A 328 -12.14 -28.17 -3.65
CA LYS A 328 -12.82 -26.91 -3.27
C LYS A 328 -12.14 -25.68 -3.85
N ALA A 329 -10.81 -25.69 -3.91
CA ALA A 329 -10.07 -24.61 -4.53
C ALA A 329 -10.38 -24.56 -6.03
N ARG A 330 -10.40 -25.73 -6.68
CA ARG A 330 -10.77 -25.89 -8.09
C ARG A 330 -12.16 -25.32 -8.40
N GLU A 331 -13.18 -25.63 -7.58
CA GLU A 331 -14.54 -25.13 -7.79
C GLU A 331 -14.63 -23.59 -7.69
N VAL A 332 -13.90 -22.97 -6.75
CA VAL A 332 -13.85 -21.50 -6.62
C VAL A 332 -13.13 -20.86 -7.81
N PHE A 333 -12.04 -21.46 -8.30
CA PHE A 333 -11.31 -20.97 -9.48
C PHE A 333 -12.12 -21.13 -10.78
N GLU A 334 -12.82 -22.26 -10.96
CA GLU A 334 -13.72 -22.49 -12.10
C GLU A 334 -14.88 -21.48 -12.11
N ARG A 335 -15.44 -21.16 -10.93
CA ARG A 335 -16.50 -20.13 -10.78
C ARG A 335 -16.01 -18.70 -11.05
N MET A 336 -14.73 -18.40 -10.80
CA MET A 336 -14.13 -17.11 -11.17
C MET A 336 -13.86 -16.97 -12.69
N GLY A 337 -14.20 -18.00 -13.49
CA GLY A 337 -14.34 -17.89 -14.94
C GLY A 337 -13.27 -18.59 -15.77
N GLY A 338 -12.47 -19.49 -15.18
CA GLY A 338 -11.54 -20.35 -15.92
C GLY A 338 -12.20 -21.67 -16.34
N ARG A 339 -12.52 -21.83 -17.63
CA ARG A 339 -12.94 -23.13 -18.22
C ARG A 339 -11.80 -23.87 -18.91
N SER A 340 -10.61 -23.26 -18.98
CA SER A 340 -9.37 -23.85 -19.49
C SER A 340 -8.43 -24.21 -18.33
N ASP A 341 -7.24 -24.71 -18.69
CA ASP A 341 -6.18 -25.21 -17.81
C ASP A 341 -6.03 -24.40 -16.50
N LEU A 342 -5.77 -25.06 -15.38
CA LEU A 342 -5.71 -24.41 -14.05
C LEU A 342 -4.72 -23.22 -14.02
N THR A 343 -3.66 -23.33 -14.82
CA THR A 343 -2.66 -22.30 -15.11
C THR A 343 -3.28 -21.02 -15.68
N ASP A 344 -4.12 -21.12 -16.71
CA ASP A 344 -4.78 -19.97 -17.34
C ASP A 344 -5.73 -19.27 -16.38
N ALA A 345 -6.47 -20.06 -15.59
CA ALA A 345 -7.38 -19.54 -14.59
C ALA A 345 -6.64 -18.75 -13.49
N PHE A 346 -5.49 -19.27 -13.04
CA PHE A 346 -4.61 -18.59 -12.10
C PHE A 346 -4.06 -17.28 -12.67
N LEU A 347 -3.51 -17.32 -13.90
CA LEU A 347 -2.99 -16.14 -14.59
C LEU A 347 -4.08 -15.08 -14.77
N ALA A 348 -5.27 -15.47 -15.28
CA ALA A 348 -6.39 -14.56 -15.47
C ALA A 348 -6.83 -13.90 -14.16
N SER A 349 -6.86 -14.65 -13.05
CA SER A 349 -7.21 -14.14 -11.73
C SER A 349 -6.18 -13.13 -11.21
N MET A 350 -4.89 -13.46 -11.27
CA MET A 350 -3.82 -12.57 -10.80
C MET A 350 -3.70 -11.31 -11.67
N ILE A 351 -3.87 -11.42 -12.99
CA ILE A 351 -3.89 -10.27 -13.90
C ILE A 351 -5.11 -9.39 -13.63
N GLY A 352 -6.29 -9.99 -13.41
CA GLY A 352 -7.50 -9.26 -13.01
C GLY A 352 -7.30 -8.51 -11.69
N MET A 353 -6.65 -9.14 -10.70
CA MET A 353 -6.28 -8.51 -9.43
C MET A 353 -5.39 -7.28 -9.64
N LEU A 354 -4.32 -7.41 -10.45
CA LEU A 354 -3.46 -6.27 -10.76
C LEU A 354 -4.20 -5.17 -11.53
N GLY A 355 -5.15 -5.53 -12.40
CA GLY A 355 -6.04 -4.58 -13.06
C GLY A 355 -6.86 -3.75 -12.05
N LEU A 356 -7.47 -4.40 -11.06
CA LEU A 356 -8.19 -3.72 -9.98
C LEU A 356 -7.27 -2.79 -9.18
N ILE A 357 -6.05 -3.24 -8.86
CA ILE A 357 -5.05 -2.42 -8.16
C ILE A 357 -4.60 -1.23 -9.03
N ALA A 358 -4.47 -1.39 -10.35
CA ALA A 358 -4.11 -0.32 -11.27
C ALA A 358 -5.19 0.78 -11.36
N ALA A 359 -6.44 0.48 -11.01
CA ALA A 359 -7.48 1.49 -10.85
C ALA A 359 -7.13 2.51 -9.73
N LEU A 360 -6.43 2.07 -8.67
CA LEU A 360 -5.95 2.96 -7.61
C LEU A 360 -4.86 3.92 -8.12
N TYR A 361 -3.98 3.42 -9.00
CA TYR A 361 -2.97 4.25 -9.65
C TYR A 361 -3.62 5.38 -10.46
N VAL A 362 -4.53 5.05 -11.38
CA VAL A 362 -5.12 6.08 -12.27
C VAL A 362 -5.92 7.11 -11.47
N VAL A 363 -6.65 6.71 -10.43
CA VAL A 363 -7.35 7.64 -9.54
C VAL A 363 -6.38 8.55 -8.79
N SER A 364 -5.31 7.99 -8.22
CA SER A 364 -4.30 8.80 -7.53
C SER A 364 -3.60 9.81 -8.45
N SER A 365 -3.40 9.44 -9.71
CA SER A 365 -2.77 10.27 -10.73
C SER A 365 -3.72 11.38 -11.24
N VAL A 366 -4.99 11.06 -11.49
CA VAL A 366 -6.01 12.05 -11.87
C VAL A 366 -6.23 13.08 -10.75
N LEU A 367 -6.36 12.62 -9.50
CA LEU A 367 -6.54 13.51 -8.35
C LEU A 367 -5.32 14.40 -8.04
N ARG A 368 -4.20 14.20 -8.75
CA ARG A 368 -3.10 15.18 -8.73
C ARG A 368 -3.57 16.56 -9.20
N LEU A 369 -4.48 16.63 -10.19
CA LEU A 369 -5.07 17.89 -10.64
C LEU A 369 -5.78 18.61 -9.50
N HIS A 370 -6.61 17.88 -8.75
CA HIS A 370 -7.29 18.40 -7.56
C HIS A 370 -6.30 18.87 -6.49
N GLY A 371 -5.22 18.13 -6.27
CA GLY A 371 -4.17 18.50 -5.31
C GLY A 371 -3.30 19.69 -5.73
N GLU A 372 -3.16 19.99 -7.02
CA GLU A 372 -2.51 21.20 -7.52
C GLU A 372 -3.44 22.42 -7.46
N GLU A 373 -4.74 22.20 -7.72
CA GLU A 373 -5.78 23.25 -7.62
C GLU A 373 -5.99 23.68 -6.16
N THR A 374 -6.28 22.75 -5.26
CA THR A 374 -6.58 23.05 -3.84
C THR A 374 -5.39 23.57 -3.04
N SER A 375 -4.16 23.41 -3.55
CA SER A 375 -2.96 23.96 -2.92
C SER A 375 -2.54 25.31 -3.50
N GLY A 376 -3.34 25.92 -4.37
CA GLY A 376 -3.02 27.19 -5.05
C GLY A 376 -1.87 27.09 -6.06
N ARG A 377 -1.37 25.89 -6.38
CA ARG A 377 -0.23 25.72 -7.31
C ARG A 377 -0.65 25.78 -8.78
N ALA A 378 -1.93 25.55 -9.06
CA ALA A 378 -2.49 25.68 -10.40
C ALA A 378 -2.56 27.15 -10.86
N GLU A 379 -2.80 28.10 -9.95
CA GLU A 379 -3.02 29.51 -10.31
C GLU A 379 -1.81 30.17 -10.99
N PRO A 380 -0.57 30.08 -10.48
CA PRO A 380 0.58 30.66 -11.16
C PRO A 380 0.80 30.06 -12.55
N VAL A 381 0.47 28.78 -12.76
CA VAL A 381 0.61 28.11 -14.05
C VAL A 381 -0.46 28.59 -15.03
N LEU A 382 -1.70 28.75 -14.59
CA LEU A 382 -2.83 29.17 -15.42
C LEU A 382 -2.88 30.69 -15.65
N ALA A 383 -2.15 31.48 -14.85
CA ALA A 383 -1.92 32.90 -15.10
C ALA A 383 -1.00 33.15 -16.32
N ASN A 384 -0.20 32.14 -16.71
CA ASN A 384 0.59 32.18 -17.94
C ASN A 384 -0.28 31.84 -19.17
N ALA A 385 0.31 31.88 -20.37
CA ALA A 385 -0.37 31.52 -21.63
C ALA A 385 -0.63 29.99 -21.78
N VAL A 386 -1.20 29.35 -20.75
CA VAL A 386 -1.55 27.93 -20.67
C VAL A 386 -3.04 27.79 -20.41
N GLY A 387 -3.79 27.29 -21.39
CA GLY A 387 -5.21 27.00 -21.20
C GLY A 387 -5.45 25.83 -20.23
N ARG A 388 -6.58 25.87 -19.50
CA ARG A 388 -7.00 24.83 -18.53
C ARG A 388 -6.99 23.42 -19.10
N LEU A 389 -7.45 23.26 -20.35
CA LEU A 389 -7.44 21.97 -21.05
C LEU A 389 -6.04 21.45 -21.34
N ARG A 390 -5.11 22.32 -21.73
CA ARG A 390 -3.72 21.92 -22.01
C ARG A 390 -3.00 21.51 -20.74
N TRP A 391 -3.26 22.22 -19.64
CA TRP A 391 -2.78 21.84 -18.32
C TRP A 391 -3.34 20.49 -17.87
N ALA A 392 -4.66 20.30 -17.93
CA ALA A 392 -5.31 19.05 -17.57
C ALA A 392 -4.82 17.88 -18.43
N ALA A 393 -4.78 18.04 -19.76
CA ALA A 393 -4.30 17.02 -20.68
C ALA A 393 -2.89 16.54 -20.36
N GLY A 394 -1.99 17.44 -19.92
CA GLY A 394 -0.65 17.06 -19.48
C GLY A 394 -0.64 16.08 -18.30
N HIS A 395 -1.54 16.28 -17.33
CA HIS A 395 -1.69 15.34 -16.20
C HIS A 395 -2.40 14.06 -16.61
N LEU A 396 -3.44 14.15 -17.44
CA LEU A 396 -4.22 12.98 -17.88
C LEU A 396 -3.42 12.06 -18.79
N LEU A 397 -2.53 12.60 -19.64
CA LEU A 397 -1.61 11.80 -20.44
C LEU A 397 -0.76 10.88 -19.55
N ILE A 398 -0.32 11.37 -18.40
CA ILE A 398 0.47 10.60 -17.44
C ILE A 398 -0.41 9.60 -16.69
N ALA A 399 -1.64 9.97 -16.36
CA ALA A 399 -2.58 9.07 -15.68
C ALA A 399 -2.94 7.85 -16.54
N PHE A 400 -3.42 8.08 -17.77
CA PHE A 400 -3.87 7.02 -18.67
C PHE A 400 -2.69 6.29 -19.34
N GLY A 401 -1.66 7.03 -19.75
CA GLY A 401 -0.43 6.46 -20.31
C GLY A 401 0.38 5.71 -19.27
N GLY A 402 0.46 6.22 -18.04
CA GLY A 402 1.08 5.53 -16.92
C GLY A 402 0.35 4.25 -16.54
N ALA A 403 -1.00 4.24 -16.54
CA ALA A 403 -1.80 3.04 -16.30
C ALA A 403 -1.52 1.96 -17.34
N THR A 404 -1.37 2.36 -18.60
CA THR A 404 -0.98 1.48 -19.72
C THR A 404 0.43 0.93 -19.50
N LEU A 405 1.38 1.79 -19.13
CA LEU A 405 2.76 1.40 -18.87
C LEU A 405 2.88 0.39 -17.72
N ILE A 406 2.20 0.61 -16.60
CA ILE A 406 2.29 -0.31 -15.46
C ILE A 406 1.68 -1.68 -15.77
N MET A 407 0.59 -1.74 -16.54
CA MET A 407 0.00 -3.01 -16.96
C MET A 407 0.88 -3.74 -17.98
N LEU A 408 1.51 -3.00 -18.89
CA LEU A 408 2.51 -3.56 -19.81
C LEU A 408 3.68 -4.17 -19.02
N LEU A 409 4.20 -3.45 -18.03
CA LEU A 409 5.29 -3.93 -17.18
C LEU A 409 4.88 -5.12 -16.30
N ALA A 410 3.63 -5.15 -15.82
CA ALA A 410 3.12 -6.34 -15.13
C ALA A 410 3.09 -7.54 -16.06
N GLY A 411 2.61 -7.40 -17.30
CA GLY A 411 2.61 -8.50 -18.27
C GLY A 411 4.01 -8.96 -18.65
N LEU A 412 4.97 -8.04 -18.81
CA LEU A 412 6.39 -8.39 -18.99
C LEU A 412 6.95 -9.10 -17.76
N GLY A 413 6.56 -8.68 -16.55
CA GLY A 413 6.93 -9.34 -15.31
C GLY A 413 6.38 -10.77 -15.25
N PHE A 414 5.10 -10.97 -15.52
CA PHE A 414 4.47 -12.29 -15.58
C PHE A 414 5.16 -13.19 -16.59
N ALA A 415 5.39 -12.70 -17.80
CA ALA A 415 6.09 -13.44 -18.84
C ALA A 415 7.52 -13.82 -18.41
N ALA A 416 8.25 -12.92 -17.75
CA ALA A 416 9.60 -13.20 -17.25
C ALA A 416 9.60 -14.18 -16.06
N GLY A 417 8.58 -14.14 -15.22
CA GLY A 417 8.44 -15.05 -14.07
C GLY A 417 7.95 -16.45 -14.45
N TYR A 418 6.99 -16.53 -15.38
CA TYR A 418 6.42 -17.79 -15.85
C TYR A 418 7.31 -18.48 -16.89
N GLY A 419 8.04 -17.72 -17.71
CA GLY A 419 8.97 -18.27 -18.70
C GLY A 419 8.32 -18.66 -20.04
N GLU A 420 6.99 -18.70 -20.11
CA GLU A 420 6.23 -19.04 -21.33
C GLU A 420 5.19 -17.96 -21.72
N GLU A 421 4.61 -18.13 -22.92
CA GLU A 421 3.41 -17.43 -23.39
C GLU A 421 3.39 -15.89 -23.24
N VAL A 422 4.48 -15.23 -23.65
CA VAL A 422 4.65 -13.78 -23.55
C VAL A 422 3.49 -12.99 -24.17
N LEU A 423 3.06 -13.34 -25.39
CA LEU A 423 2.02 -12.60 -26.12
C LEU A 423 0.63 -12.74 -25.49
N PRO A 424 0.14 -13.96 -25.17
CA PRO A 424 -1.13 -14.14 -24.46
C PRO A 424 -1.20 -13.39 -23.13
N ILE A 425 -0.14 -13.46 -22.31
CA ILE A 425 -0.05 -12.78 -21.01
C ILE A 425 -0.08 -11.26 -21.17
N LEU A 426 0.68 -10.72 -22.13
CA LEU A 426 0.64 -9.29 -22.43
C LEU A 426 -0.75 -8.86 -22.91
N GLY A 427 -1.39 -9.65 -23.78
CA GLY A 427 -2.76 -9.42 -24.22
C GLY A 427 -3.74 -9.37 -23.05
N ALA A 428 -3.65 -10.33 -22.13
CA ALA A 428 -4.48 -10.40 -20.93
C ALA A 428 -4.30 -9.17 -20.03
N CYS A 429 -3.06 -8.68 -19.86
CA CYS A 429 -2.78 -7.47 -19.09
C CYS A 429 -3.33 -6.21 -19.77
N LEU A 430 -3.17 -6.08 -21.08
CA LEU A 430 -3.65 -4.92 -21.84
C LEU A 430 -5.18 -4.87 -21.93
N VAL A 431 -5.86 -6.01 -21.91
CA VAL A 431 -7.33 -6.08 -21.87
C VAL A 431 -7.92 -5.44 -20.61
N GLN A 432 -7.16 -5.30 -19.53
CA GLN A 432 -7.62 -4.62 -18.31
C GLN A 432 -7.71 -3.08 -18.47
N ILE A 433 -7.04 -2.50 -19.46
CA ILE A 433 -6.88 -1.05 -19.63
C ILE A 433 -8.22 -0.30 -19.74
N PRO A 434 -9.21 -0.73 -20.54
CA PRO A 434 -10.49 -0.02 -20.67
C PRO A 434 -11.23 0.12 -19.34
N ALA A 435 -11.21 -0.90 -18.48
CA ALA A 435 -11.83 -0.82 -17.16
C ALA A 435 -11.08 0.17 -16.26
N ILE A 436 -9.74 0.14 -16.27
CA ILE A 436 -8.90 1.11 -15.53
C ILE A 436 -9.21 2.53 -16.02
N TRP A 437 -9.25 2.74 -17.33
CA TRP A 437 -9.55 4.04 -17.94
C TRP A 437 -10.96 4.52 -17.63
N LEU A 438 -11.95 3.63 -17.53
CA LEU A 438 -13.30 4.01 -17.10
C LEU A 438 -13.29 4.59 -15.69
N VAL A 439 -12.60 3.95 -14.74
CA VAL A 439 -12.47 4.46 -13.35
C VAL A 439 -11.73 5.80 -13.34
N GLY A 440 -10.66 5.92 -14.12
CA GLY A 440 -9.96 7.19 -14.33
C GLY A 440 -10.86 8.27 -14.92
N GLY A 441 -11.67 7.93 -15.92
CA GLY A 441 -12.64 8.84 -16.56
C GLY A 441 -13.70 9.33 -15.59
N LEU A 442 -14.19 8.47 -14.70
CA LEU A 442 -15.11 8.87 -13.63
C LEU A 442 -14.45 9.84 -12.66
N ALA A 443 -13.18 9.60 -12.28
CA ALA A 443 -12.43 10.55 -11.45
C ALA A 443 -12.25 11.91 -12.16
N VAL A 444 -12.01 11.91 -13.47
CA VAL A 444 -11.94 13.12 -14.30
C VAL A 444 -13.29 13.84 -14.33
N LEU A 445 -14.39 13.11 -14.47
CA LEU A 445 -15.75 13.67 -14.46
C LEU A 445 -16.06 14.33 -13.11
N LEU A 446 -15.80 13.64 -12.00
CA LEU A 446 -16.01 14.17 -10.65
C LEU A 446 -15.18 15.42 -10.41
N TYR A 447 -13.89 15.39 -10.76
CA TYR A 447 -13.01 16.55 -10.66
C TYR A 447 -13.45 17.73 -11.56
N GLY A 448 -13.87 17.43 -12.78
CA GLY A 448 -14.27 18.41 -13.77
C GLY A 448 -15.58 19.12 -13.44
N THR A 449 -16.55 18.40 -12.86
CA THR A 449 -17.89 18.91 -12.55
C THR A 449 -18.02 19.48 -11.14
N ALA A 450 -17.45 18.79 -10.14
CA ALA A 450 -17.58 19.13 -8.74
C ALA A 450 -16.25 18.85 -8.01
N PRO A 451 -15.25 19.76 -8.06
CA PRO A 451 -13.92 19.53 -7.49
C PRO A 451 -13.95 19.14 -6.01
N ARG A 452 -14.93 19.63 -5.23
CA ARG A 452 -15.14 19.26 -3.82
C ARG A 452 -15.44 17.76 -3.63
N LEU A 453 -16.05 17.12 -4.63
CA LEU A 453 -16.36 15.70 -4.65
C LEU A 453 -15.27 14.86 -5.32
N ALA A 454 -14.22 15.46 -5.89
CA ALA A 454 -13.14 14.71 -6.53
C ALA A 454 -12.56 13.60 -5.63
N PRO A 455 -12.32 13.82 -4.32
CA PRO A 455 -11.84 12.74 -3.44
C PRO A 455 -12.78 11.54 -3.34
N ALA A 456 -14.07 11.67 -3.65
CA ALA A 456 -15.03 10.56 -3.66
C ALA A 456 -14.69 9.48 -4.70
N ALA A 457 -13.84 9.79 -5.69
CA ALA A 457 -13.30 8.81 -6.62
C ALA A 457 -12.57 7.65 -5.91
N TRP A 458 -11.98 7.88 -4.74
CA TRP A 458 -11.43 6.80 -3.90
C TRP A 458 -12.49 5.84 -3.38
N GLY A 459 -13.67 6.36 -3.03
CA GLY A 459 -14.80 5.54 -2.61
C GLY A 459 -15.28 4.64 -3.75
N VAL A 460 -15.33 5.17 -4.98
CA VAL A 460 -15.70 4.38 -6.16
C VAL A 460 -14.65 3.32 -6.49
N ALA A 461 -13.37 3.69 -6.50
CA ALA A 461 -12.29 2.73 -6.75
C ALA A 461 -12.25 1.62 -5.69
N GLY A 462 -12.44 1.98 -4.41
CA GLY A 462 -12.56 1.04 -3.31
C GLY A 462 -13.77 0.11 -3.48
N ALA A 463 -14.94 0.64 -3.84
CA ALA A 463 -16.13 -0.17 -4.09
C ALA A 463 -15.93 -1.15 -5.25
N ILE A 464 -15.34 -0.70 -6.37
CA ILE A 464 -15.03 -1.56 -7.52
C ILE A 464 -14.04 -2.67 -7.14
N LEU A 465 -13.01 -2.35 -6.35
CA LEU A 465 -12.04 -3.33 -5.86
C LEU A 465 -12.71 -4.36 -4.94
N LEU A 466 -13.56 -3.93 -4.01
CA LEU A 466 -14.30 -4.82 -3.12
C LEU A 466 -15.28 -5.71 -3.89
N ILE A 467 -16.06 -5.13 -4.82
CA ILE A 467 -17.01 -5.89 -5.65
C ILE A 467 -16.26 -6.89 -6.53
N GLY A 468 -15.17 -6.47 -7.18
CA GLY A 468 -14.42 -7.32 -8.10
C GLY A 468 -13.66 -8.46 -7.41
N TRP A 469 -13.17 -8.25 -6.20
CA TRP A 469 -12.35 -9.24 -5.48
C TRP A 469 -13.14 -10.07 -4.47
N ILE A 470 -14.00 -9.43 -3.68
CA ILE A 470 -14.74 -10.07 -2.58
C ILE A 470 -16.13 -10.51 -3.04
N GLY A 471 -16.76 -9.78 -3.97
CA GLY A 471 -18.10 -10.08 -4.46
C GLY A 471 -18.29 -11.53 -4.90
N PRO A 472 -17.43 -12.08 -5.78
CA PRO A 472 -17.52 -13.47 -6.21
C PRO A 472 -17.34 -14.47 -5.05
N ALA A 473 -16.43 -14.18 -4.12
CA ALA A 473 -16.17 -15.03 -2.96
C ALA A 473 -17.35 -15.09 -1.96
N LEU A 474 -18.20 -14.05 -1.94
CA LEU A 474 -19.41 -13.97 -1.11
C LEU A 474 -20.68 -14.41 -1.84
N ASP A 475 -20.57 -14.90 -3.08
CA ASP A 475 -21.72 -15.25 -3.93
C ASP A 475 -22.73 -14.08 -4.07
N ALA A 476 -22.20 -12.87 -4.28
CA ALA A 476 -23.00 -11.67 -4.38
C ALA A 476 -23.92 -11.71 -5.62
N PRO A 477 -25.12 -11.09 -5.57
CA PRO A 477 -26.03 -11.07 -6.71
C PRO A 477 -25.37 -10.49 -7.97
N GLN A 478 -25.66 -11.06 -9.14
CA GLN A 478 -25.04 -10.67 -10.41
C GLN A 478 -25.17 -9.16 -10.70
N ALA A 479 -26.31 -8.56 -10.36
CA ALA A 479 -26.53 -7.11 -10.50
C ALA A 479 -25.50 -6.26 -9.73
N VAL A 480 -24.96 -6.77 -8.61
CA VAL A 480 -23.89 -6.11 -7.85
C VAL A 480 -22.55 -6.33 -8.53
N LEU A 481 -22.27 -7.55 -9.00
CA LEU A 481 -21.02 -7.88 -9.70
C LEU A 481 -20.87 -7.09 -11.01
N ASP A 482 -21.98 -6.89 -11.73
CA ASP A 482 -22.04 -6.14 -12.99
C ASP A 482 -21.77 -4.63 -12.81
N LEU A 483 -21.76 -4.11 -11.57
CA LEU A 483 -21.29 -2.74 -11.30
C LEU A 483 -19.79 -2.59 -11.50
N SER A 484 -19.02 -3.68 -11.39
CA SER A 484 -17.58 -3.64 -11.62
C SER A 484 -17.29 -3.69 -13.12
N PRO A 485 -16.59 -2.69 -13.69
CA PRO A 485 -16.23 -2.71 -15.11
C PRO A 485 -15.29 -3.87 -15.47
N PHE A 486 -14.58 -4.41 -14.48
CA PHE A 486 -13.69 -5.56 -14.64
C PHE A 486 -14.44 -6.88 -14.82
N GLY A 487 -15.71 -6.95 -14.43
CA GLY A 487 -16.56 -8.13 -14.65
C GLY A 487 -16.91 -8.34 -16.12
N HIS A 488 -16.99 -7.26 -16.91
CA HIS A 488 -17.39 -7.27 -18.31
C HIS A 488 -16.25 -7.58 -19.29
N LEU A 489 -14.99 -7.56 -18.84
CA LEU A 489 -13.84 -7.81 -19.69
C LEU A 489 -13.64 -9.31 -19.95
N PRO A 490 -13.17 -9.69 -21.16
CA PRO A 490 -12.88 -11.09 -21.45
C PRO A 490 -11.79 -11.62 -20.53
N LYS A 491 -11.96 -12.86 -20.06
CA LYS A 491 -11.01 -13.55 -19.17
C LYS A 491 -9.91 -14.21 -20.01
N LEU A 492 -8.81 -13.50 -20.24
CA LEU A 492 -7.62 -14.03 -20.94
C LEU A 492 -6.53 -14.42 -19.91
N PRO A 493 -5.62 -15.36 -20.22
CA PRO A 493 -5.41 -16.05 -21.52
C PRO A 493 -6.37 -17.22 -21.83
N GLY A 494 -7.15 -17.72 -20.87
CA GLY A 494 -7.97 -18.94 -21.03
C GLY A 494 -9.30 -18.82 -21.79
N GLY A 495 -9.76 -17.61 -22.08
CA GLY A 495 -11.04 -17.33 -22.75
C GLY A 495 -10.87 -16.78 -24.18
N GLY A 496 -11.98 -16.68 -24.91
CA GLY A 496 -12.01 -16.01 -26.21
C GLY A 496 -11.95 -14.49 -26.07
N MET A 497 -11.31 -13.82 -27.03
CA MET A 497 -11.32 -12.35 -27.07
C MET A 497 -12.70 -11.83 -27.50
N GLU A 498 -13.33 -11.04 -26.63
CA GLU A 498 -14.61 -10.38 -26.91
C GLU A 498 -14.42 -8.86 -27.06
N TRP A 499 -14.44 -8.37 -28.29
CA TRP A 499 -14.21 -6.96 -28.59
C TRP A 499 -15.36 -6.04 -28.18
N GLY A 500 -16.60 -6.55 -28.09
CA GLY A 500 -17.78 -5.77 -27.76
C GLY A 500 -17.65 -5.03 -26.42
N PRO A 501 -17.47 -5.73 -25.29
CA PRO A 501 -17.29 -5.10 -23.99
C PRO A 501 -16.08 -4.16 -23.91
N VAL A 502 -14.96 -4.56 -24.53
CA VAL A 502 -13.71 -3.76 -24.60
C VAL A 502 -13.95 -2.40 -25.27
N LEU A 503 -14.65 -2.39 -26.41
CA LEU A 503 -14.98 -1.17 -27.14
C LEU A 503 -15.99 -0.30 -26.39
N VAL A 504 -17.01 -0.91 -25.75
CA VAL A 504 -18.01 -0.18 -24.95
C VAL A 504 -17.36 0.53 -23.77
N LEU A 505 -16.51 -0.18 -22.99
CA LEU A 505 -15.80 0.41 -21.85
C LEU A 505 -14.84 1.52 -22.30
N SER A 506 -14.14 1.32 -23.42
CA SER A 506 -13.25 2.33 -24.00
C SER A 506 -14.03 3.58 -24.42
N GLY A 507 -15.16 3.41 -25.13
CA GLY A 507 -16.03 4.51 -25.53
C GLY A 507 -16.64 5.27 -24.35
N ALA A 508 -17.11 4.54 -23.32
CA ALA A 508 -17.62 5.14 -22.10
C ALA A 508 -16.53 5.93 -21.36
N SER A 509 -15.30 5.41 -21.29
CA SER A 509 -14.16 6.12 -20.70
C SER A 509 -13.88 7.45 -21.42
N ALA A 510 -13.88 7.44 -22.76
CA ALA A 510 -13.67 8.63 -23.57
C ALA A 510 -14.79 9.66 -23.36
N ALA A 511 -16.05 9.23 -23.26
CA ALA A 511 -17.19 10.09 -22.98
C ALA A 511 -17.08 10.75 -21.59
N LEU A 512 -16.71 10.00 -20.55
CA LEU A 512 -16.53 10.53 -19.19
C LEU A 512 -15.39 11.55 -19.13
N VAL A 513 -14.25 11.27 -19.77
CA VAL A 513 -13.11 12.20 -19.85
C VAL A 513 -13.51 13.47 -20.61
N ALA A 514 -14.17 13.34 -21.75
CA ALA A 514 -14.63 14.48 -22.55
C ALA A 514 -15.61 15.36 -21.76
N ALA A 515 -16.58 14.75 -21.06
CA ALA A 515 -17.52 15.47 -20.21
C ALA A 515 -16.83 16.18 -19.05
N GLY A 516 -15.90 15.51 -18.36
CA GLY A 516 -15.11 16.11 -17.28
C GLY A 516 -14.23 17.28 -17.75
N LEU A 517 -13.58 17.15 -18.91
CA LEU A 517 -12.80 18.23 -19.52
C LEU A 517 -13.69 19.40 -19.99
N ALA A 518 -14.86 19.11 -20.56
CA ALA A 518 -15.83 20.14 -20.94
C ALA A 518 -16.34 20.92 -19.72
N ALA A 519 -16.59 20.24 -18.61
CA ALA A 519 -16.96 20.87 -17.34
C ALA A 519 -15.80 21.71 -16.78
N LEU A 520 -14.56 21.18 -16.78
CA LEU A 520 -13.36 21.91 -16.35
C LEU A 520 -13.13 23.20 -17.15
N ARG A 521 -13.42 23.18 -18.46
CA ARG A 521 -13.30 24.36 -19.31
C ARG A 521 -14.26 25.47 -18.91
N ARG A 522 -15.46 25.11 -18.41
CA ARG A 522 -16.54 26.06 -18.09
C ARG A 522 -16.52 26.52 -16.63
N ARG A 523 -16.14 25.66 -15.68
CA ARG A 523 -16.15 25.99 -14.24
C ARG A 523 -14.97 26.89 -13.87
N ASP A 524 -15.14 27.72 -12.85
CA ASP A 524 -14.02 28.46 -12.27
C ASP A 524 -13.06 27.55 -11.49
N MET A 525 -11.82 28.00 -11.37
CA MET A 525 -10.82 27.36 -10.52
C MET A 525 -11.13 27.72 -9.07
N SER A 526 -11.06 26.76 -8.16
CA SER A 526 -11.22 27.06 -6.74
C SER A 526 -9.99 27.83 -6.24
N THR A 527 -10.19 29.10 -5.88
CA THR A 527 -9.24 29.93 -5.12
C THR A 527 -9.36 29.67 -3.63
#